data_AF-A0A2K3K854-F1
#
_entry.id   AF-A0A2K3K854-F1
#
_cell.length_a   1.000
_cell.length_b   1.000
_cell.length_c   1.000
_cell.angle_alpha   90.00
_cell.angle_beta   90.00
_cell.angle_gamma   90.00
#
_symmetry.space_group_name_H-M   'P 1'
#
loop_
_entity.id
_entity.type
_entity.pdbx_description
1 polymer ?
#
loop_
_entity_poly.entity_id
_entity_poly.type
_entity_poly.pdbx_seq_one_letter_code
_entity_poly.pdbx_strand_id
1 'polypeptide(L)'
;MTLARDESLNFRAAHWADLHGVLYDALPKQVVLLWGHLFISFHVPNEKGSVIINTKVLQTGEIIEIVGDLLVAADDCLSSIRQKYLPEFKL
;
A
#
# COMPACT_ATOMS: atom_id res chain seq x y z
N MET A 1 -15.38 17.51 8.06
CA MET A 1 -14.32 17.56 7.05
C MET A 1 -14.17 18.99 6.58
N THR A 2 -13.10 19.65 7.00
CA THR A 2 -12.81 21.02 6.54
C THR A 2 -11.67 20.94 5.54
N LEU A 3 -12.01 20.92 4.25
CA LEU A 3 -11.05 21.21 3.19
C LEU A 3 -10.91 22.72 3.11
N ALA A 4 -9.76 23.25 3.53
CA ALA A 4 -9.43 24.64 3.23
C ALA A 4 -8.95 24.69 1.78
N ARG A 5 -9.53 25.60 0.99
CA ARG A 5 -9.12 25.85 -0.40
C ARG A 5 -8.60 27.27 -0.51
N ASP A 6 -7.39 27.40 -1.02
CA ASP A 6 -6.85 28.68 -1.45
C ASP A 6 -7.31 28.91 -2.89
N GLU A 7 -8.21 29.86 -3.12
CA GLU A 7 -8.74 30.17 -4.46
C GLU A 7 -7.73 30.90 -5.35
N SER A 8 -6.65 31.46 -4.78
CA SER A 8 -5.62 32.19 -5.54
C SER A 8 -4.51 31.29 -6.08
N LEU A 9 -4.14 30.25 -5.33
CA LEU A 9 -3.09 29.28 -5.66
C LEU A 9 -3.64 27.90 -6.03
N ASN A 10 -4.95 27.70 -5.90
CA ASN A 10 -5.64 26.42 -6.09
C ASN A 10 -5.09 25.28 -5.21
N PHE A 11 -4.54 25.63 -4.04
CA PHE A 11 -4.10 24.66 -3.05
C PHE A 11 -5.28 24.16 -2.23
N ARG A 12 -5.18 22.90 -1.79
CA ARG A 12 -6.12 22.28 -0.87
C ARG A 12 -5.37 21.80 0.36
N ALA A 13 -5.85 22.19 1.52
CA ALA A 13 -5.35 21.72 2.81
C ALA A 13 -6.45 20.94 3.52
N ALA A 14 -6.06 19.84 4.13
CA ALA A 14 -6.93 18.96 4.88
C ALA A 14 -6.14 18.38 6.04
N HIS A 15 -6.82 18.06 7.14
CA HIS A 15 -6.23 17.18 8.14
C HIS A 15 -6.05 15.78 7.52
N TRP A 16 -4.90 15.13 7.71
CA TRP A 16 -4.60 13.86 7.05
C TRP A 16 -5.64 12.78 7.37
N ALA A 17 -6.07 12.68 8.62
CA ALA A 17 -7.10 11.70 9.02
C ALA A 17 -8.44 11.93 8.29
N ASP A 18 -8.82 13.19 8.07
CA ASP A 18 -10.04 13.54 7.34
C ASP A 18 -9.91 13.18 5.86
N LEU A 19 -8.77 13.51 5.25
CA LEU A 19 -8.49 13.17 3.85
C LEU A 19 -8.46 11.65 3.63
N HIS A 20 -7.84 10.91 4.54
CA HIS A 20 -7.78 9.46 4.49
C HIS A 20 -9.19 8.85 4.54
N GLY A 21 -10.08 9.34 5.41
CA GLY A 21 -11.48 8.90 5.46
C GLY A 21 -12.22 9.12 4.14
N VAL A 22 -12.04 10.29 3.51
CA VAL A 22 -12.66 10.60 2.21
C VAL A 22 -12.17 9.68 1.11
N LEU A 23 -10.86 9.43 1.06
CA LEU A 23 -10.26 8.53 0.08
C LEU A 23 -10.76 7.09 0.27
N TYR A 24 -10.86 6.65 1.52
CA TYR A 24 -11.40 5.34 1.88
C TYR A 24 -12.86 5.20 1.41
N ASP A 25 -13.71 6.19 1.70
CA ASP A 25 -15.13 6.18 1.32
C ASP A 25 -15.33 6.22 -0.21
N ALA A 26 -14.37 6.79 -0.94
CA ALA A 26 -14.40 6.88 -2.40
C ALA A 26 -13.95 5.58 -3.11
N LEU A 27 -13.43 4.58 -2.37
CA LEU A 27 -12.97 3.34 -2.99
C LEU A 27 -14.13 2.55 -3.62
N PRO A 28 -13.96 2.00 -4.83
CA PRO A 28 -14.94 1.09 -5.41
C PRO A 28 -15.17 -0.12 -4.51
N LYS A 29 -16.41 -0.63 -4.46
CA LYS A 29 -16.79 -1.79 -3.63
C LYS A 29 -16.02 -3.07 -3.95
N GLN A 30 -15.41 -3.14 -5.13
CA GLN A 30 -14.59 -4.28 -5.56
C GLN A 30 -13.18 -4.26 -4.95
N VAL A 31 -12.74 -3.14 -4.40
CA VAL A 31 -11.44 -3.03 -3.73
C VAL A 31 -11.53 -3.73 -2.37
N VAL A 32 -10.76 -4.80 -2.22
CA VAL A 32 -10.64 -5.53 -0.95
C VAL A 32 -9.49 -4.92 -0.15
N LEU A 33 -9.80 -4.46 1.07
CA LEU A 33 -8.82 -3.94 2.01
C LEU A 33 -8.57 -4.97 3.11
N LEU A 34 -7.32 -5.39 3.21
CA LEU A 34 -6.86 -6.36 4.21
C LEU A 34 -6.06 -5.64 5.30
N TRP A 35 -6.77 -5.14 6.31
CA TRP A 35 -6.13 -4.49 7.46
C TRP A 35 -5.37 -5.49 8.32
N GLY A 36 -4.26 -5.05 8.92
CA GLY A 36 -3.44 -5.91 9.78
C GLY A 36 -2.69 -7.01 9.04
N HIS A 37 -2.51 -6.89 7.73
CA HIS A 37 -1.73 -7.82 6.91
C HIS A 37 -0.35 -7.20 6.65
N LEU A 38 0.66 -7.67 7.38
CA LEU A 38 2.03 -7.17 7.27
C LEU A 38 2.78 -7.90 6.17
N PHE A 39 3.18 -7.16 5.13
CA PHE A 39 4.05 -7.68 4.07
C PHE A 39 5.35 -8.27 4.65
N ILE A 40 5.73 -9.47 4.18
CA ILE A 40 6.97 -10.16 4.57
C ILE A 40 7.92 -10.30 3.38
N SER A 41 7.43 -10.88 2.29
CA SER A 41 8.23 -11.13 1.09
C SER A 41 7.35 -11.31 -0.13
N PHE A 42 7.96 -11.25 -1.30
CA PHE A 42 7.33 -11.71 -2.54
C PHE A 42 8.35 -12.47 -3.38
N HIS A 43 7.84 -13.30 -4.29
CA HIS A 43 8.63 -13.89 -5.36
C HIS A 43 7.84 -13.89 -6.67
N VAL A 44 8.59 -13.84 -7.78
CA VAL A 44 8.02 -13.89 -9.13
C VAL A 44 8.51 -15.20 -9.74
N PRO A 45 7.66 -16.21 -9.92
CA PRO A 45 8.05 -17.46 -10.57
C PRO A 45 8.49 -17.18 -12.00
N ASN A 46 9.58 -17.83 -12.44
CA ASN A 46 9.94 -17.81 -13.85
C ASN A 46 8.77 -18.42 -14.64
N GLU A 47 8.33 -17.73 -15.69
CA GLU A 47 7.36 -18.16 -16.72
C GLU A 47 5.86 -17.87 -16.51
N LYS A 48 5.39 -17.45 -15.32
CA LYS A 48 3.92 -17.38 -15.07
C LYS A 48 3.28 -16.00 -14.95
N GLY A 49 4.02 -14.90 -15.12
CA GLY A 49 3.43 -13.55 -15.10
C GLY A 49 2.73 -13.15 -13.78
N SER A 50 2.83 -13.98 -12.74
CA SER A 50 2.23 -13.78 -11.44
C SER A 50 3.28 -13.39 -10.41
N VAL A 51 2.88 -12.58 -9.43
CA VAL A 51 3.61 -12.26 -8.22
C VAL A 51 2.95 -12.96 -7.04
N ILE A 52 3.75 -13.68 -6.27
CA ILE A 52 3.31 -14.36 -5.06
C ILE A 52 3.81 -13.59 -3.85
N ILE A 53 2.91 -13.17 -2.97
CA ILE A 53 3.18 -12.33 -1.80
C ILE A 53 2.90 -13.15 -0.53
N ASN A 54 3.87 -13.15 0.38
CA ASN A 54 3.68 -13.67 1.72
C ASN A 54 3.37 -12.51 2.67
N THR A 55 2.26 -12.62 3.40
CA THR A 55 1.85 -11.63 4.38
C THR A 55 1.51 -12.28 5.70
N LYS A 56 1.87 -11.62 6.80
CA LYS A 56 1.56 -12.06 8.16
C LYS A 56 0.31 -11.35 8.65
N VAL A 57 -0.71 -12.13 9.01
CA VAL A 57 -1.90 -11.61 9.70
C VAL A 57 -1.51 -11.29 11.14
N LEU A 58 -1.47 -10.01 11.51
CA LEU A 58 -0.96 -9.57 12.81
C LEU A 58 -1.78 -10.11 13.99
N GLN A 59 -3.09 -10.30 13.80
CA GLN A 59 -3.98 -10.80 14.83
C GLN A 59 -3.72 -12.26 15.20
N THR A 60 -3.43 -13.11 14.21
CA THR A 60 -3.30 -14.57 14.40
C THR A 60 -1.84 -15.03 14.36
N GLY A 61 -0.95 -14.23 13.77
CA GLY A 61 0.44 -14.59 13.50
C GLY A 61 0.63 -15.48 12.28
N GLU A 62 -0.45 -15.92 11.63
CA GLU A 62 -0.43 -16.77 10.45
C GLU A 62 0.22 -16.07 9.25
N ILE A 63 0.94 -16.83 8.43
CA ILE A 63 1.45 -16.36 7.14
C ILE A 63 0.54 -16.92 6.06
N ILE A 64 -0.05 -16.02 5.27
CA ILE A 64 -0.90 -16.36 4.14
C ILE A 64 -0.24 -15.93 2.83
N GLU A 65 -0.60 -16.62 1.75
CA GLU A 65 -0.14 -16.35 0.40
C GLU A 65 -1.21 -15.60 -0.39
N ILE A 66 -0.81 -14.51 -1.06
CA ILE A 66 -1.64 -13.75 -1.99
C ILE A 66 -1.00 -13.80 -3.37
N VAL A 67 -1.75 -14.23 -4.38
CA VAL A 67 -1.30 -14.32 -5.77
C VAL A 67 -1.99 -13.23 -6.58
N GLY A 68 -1.22 -12.50 -7.39
CA GLY A 68 -1.75 -11.51 -8.34
C GLY A 68 -0.82 -11.30 -9.52
N ASP A 69 -1.24 -10.53 -10.51
CA ASP A 69 -0.43 -10.30 -11.73
C ASP A 69 0.61 -9.17 -11.54
N LEU A 70 0.32 -8.20 -10.65
CA LEU A 70 1.15 -7.04 -10.39
C LEU A 70 1.15 -6.68 -8.91
N LEU A 71 2.35 -6.43 -8.37
CA LEU A 71 2.53 -5.85 -7.04
C LEU A 71 2.95 -4.38 -7.18
N VAL A 72 2.12 -3.47 -6.68
CA VAL A 72 2.45 -2.04 -6.59
C VAL A 72 2.95 -1.73 -5.19
N ALA A 73 4.23 -1.36 -5.07
CA ALA A 73 4.85 -0.98 -3.80
C ALA A 73 4.53 0.48 -3.47
N ALA A 74 3.57 0.69 -2.56
CA ALA A 74 3.21 1.99 -2.00
C ALA A 74 3.48 2.04 -0.48
N ASP A 75 4.59 1.42 -0.05
CA ASP A 75 5.00 1.22 1.36
C ASP A 75 5.98 2.29 1.89
N ASP A 76 5.96 3.48 1.28
CA ASP A 76 6.58 4.73 1.76
C ASP A 76 8.13 4.68 1.89
N CYS A 77 8.71 5.61 2.66
CA CYS A 77 10.13 5.91 2.73
C CYS A 77 10.97 4.76 3.30
N LEU A 78 10.39 3.89 4.11
CA LEU A 78 11.04 2.68 4.66
C LEU A 78 10.71 1.42 3.84
N SER A 79 10.32 1.58 2.57
CA SER A 79 9.92 0.49 1.69
C SER A 79 10.88 -0.71 1.72
N SER A 80 10.35 -1.84 2.21
CA SER A 80 11.08 -3.11 2.25
C SER A 80 11.23 -3.70 0.85
N ILE A 81 10.26 -3.41 -0.04
CA ILE A 81 10.30 -3.80 -1.44
C ILE A 81 11.42 -3.04 -2.17
N ARG A 82 11.56 -1.73 -1.94
CA ARG A 82 12.67 -0.95 -2.51
C ARG A 82 14.01 -1.51 -2.06
N GLN A 83 14.18 -1.81 -0.76
CA GLN A 83 15.43 -2.36 -0.23
C GLN A 83 15.81 -3.70 -0.87
N LYS A 84 14.83 -4.53 -1.28
CA LYS A 84 15.12 -5.78 -2.01
C LYS A 84 15.82 -5.52 -3.36
N TYR A 85 15.46 -4.45 -4.06
CA TYR A 85 16.04 -4.11 -5.37
C TYR A 85 17.25 -3.18 -5.27
N LEU A 86 17.26 -2.30 -4.27
CA LEU A 86 18.25 -1.25 -4.06
C LEU A 86 18.70 -1.24 -2.58
N PRO A 87 19.42 -2.29 -2.12
CA PRO A 87 19.71 -2.49 -0.69
C PRO A 87 20.54 -1.35 -0.07
N GLU A 88 21.44 -0.75 -0.84
CA GLU A 88 22.35 0.30 -0.37
C GLU A 88 21.82 1.72 -0.63
N PHE A 89 20.64 1.86 -1.23
CA PHE A 89 20.11 3.17 -1.61
C PHE A 89 19.50 3.91 -0.41
N LYS A 90 20.05 5.10 -0.13
CA LYS A 90 19.57 6.05 0.87
C LYS A 90 18.97 7.27 0.16
N LEU A 91 17.76 7.66 0.58
CA LEU A 91 17.07 8.86 0.12
C LEU A 91 17.65 10.12 0.79
#